data_AF-A0A4Q2Z3E2-F1
#
_entry.id   AF-A0A4Q2Z3E2-F1
#
_cell.length_a   1.000
_cell.length_b   1.000
_cell.length_c   1.000
_cell.angle_alpha   90.00
_cell.angle_beta   90.00
_cell.angle_gamma   90.00
#
_symmetry.space_group_name_H-M   'P 1'
#
loop_
_entity.id
_entity.type
_entity.pdbx_description
1 polymer ?
#
loop_
_entity_poly.entity_id
_entity_poly.type
_entity_poly.pdbx_seq_one_letter_code
_entity_poly.pdbx_strand_id
1 'polypeptide(L)'
;MRFVPFLALMAFASPSFAQDSAAPASKADKKVCRMTAQTGSILGGKRECHTKAEWAAISERARTDRDNRDMDNRSRSAVSDKSLRGG
;
A
#
# COMPACT_ATOMS: atom_id res chain seq x y z
N MET A 1 60.99 11.57 14.51
CA MET A 1 59.67 12.24 14.64
C MET A 1 58.68 11.43 13.84
N ARG A 2 57.69 10.87 14.54
CA ARG A 2 56.78 9.80 14.08
C ARG A 2 55.63 10.40 13.24
N PHE A 3 55.35 9.74 12.13
CA PHE A 3 54.25 9.92 11.19
C PHE A 3 52.88 10.15 11.86
N VAL A 4 52.12 11.12 11.33
CA VAL A 4 50.65 11.26 11.49
C VAL A 4 50.01 10.62 10.25
N PRO A 5 48.99 9.76 10.40
CA PRO A 5 47.61 10.18 10.07
C PRO A 5 46.58 9.60 11.06
N PHE A 6 45.69 10.37 11.67
CA PHE A 6 44.47 10.92 11.08
C PHE A 6 43.55 9.89 10.39
N LEU A 7 43.33 8.65 10.88
CA LEU A 7 42.29 7.79 10.29
C LEU A 7 41.88 6.53 11.08
N ALA A 8 41.32 6.62 12.30
CA ALA A 8 40.85 5.37 12.95
C ALA A 8 39.76 5.52 14.02
N LEU A 9 38.74 6.35 13.79
CA LEU A 9 37.51 6.27 14.61
C LEU A 9 36.25 6.30 13.74
N MET A 10 36.22 5.46 12.71
CA MET A 10 34.95 4.98 12.13
C MET A 10 34.39 3.95 13.11
N ALA A 11 33.66 4.43 14.11
CA ALA A 11 32.83 3.60 14.96
C ALA A 11 31.79 2.92 14.05
N PHE A 12 31.91 1.60 13.94
CA PHE A 12 30.94 0.73 13.30
C PHE A 12 29.55 1.01 13.87
N ALA A 13 28.71 1.71 13.10
CA ALA A 13 27.27 1.72 13.29
C ALA A 13 26.74 0.37 12.80
N SER A 14 26.84 -0.66 13.63
CA SER A 14 26.24 -1.97 13.36
C SER A 14 24.71 -1.82 13.40
N PRO A 15 23.97 -2.06 12.30
CA PRO A 15 22.53 -2.20 12.40
C PRO A 15 22.24 -3.46 13.22
N SER A 16 21.77 -3.26 14.45
CA SER A 16 21.22 -4.34 15.26
C SER A 16 19.93 -4.83 14.59
N PHE A 17 20.07 -5.81 13.69
CA PHE A 17 18.95 -6.63 13.26
C PHE A 17 18.56 -7.50 14.45
N ALA A 18 17.58 -7.04 15.22
CA ALA A 18 16.91 -7.84 16.22
C ALA A 18 16.36 -9.11 15.53
N GLN A 19 16.98 -10.25 15.81
CA GLN A 19 16.46 -11.56 15.48
C GLN A 19 15.29 -11.83 16.45
N ASP A 20 14.11 -11.37 16.05
CA ASP A 20 12.87 -11.70 16.72
C ASP A 20 12.65 -13.21 16.58
N SER A 21 12.99 -13.95 17.63
CA SER A 21 12.71 -15.38 17.75
C SER A 21 11.20 -15.57 17.93
N ALA A 22 10.45 -15.39 16.85
CA ALA A 22 9.03 -15.65 16.83
C ALA A 22 8.81 -17.17 16.82
N ALA A 23 8.24 -17.69 17.91
CA ALA A 23 7.60 -19.00 17.98
C ALA A 23 6.74 -19.25 16.72
N PRO A 24 6.54 -20.51 16.26
CA PRO A 24 5.87 -20.79 15.01
C PRO A 24 4.41 -20.32 15.07
N ALA A 25 4.19 -19.06 14.64
CA ALA A 25 2.88 -18.48 14.56
C ALA A 25 2.05 -19.34 13.59
N SER A 26 0.94 -19.85 14.13
CA SER A 26 -0.15 -20.47 13.39
C SER A 26 -0.27 -19.86 11.99
N LYS A 27 -0.26 -20.70 10.96
CA LYS A 27 -0.22 -20.24 9.55
C LYS A 27 -1.42 -19.35 9.15
N ALA A 28 -2.43 -19.23 10.01
CA ALA A 28 -3.58 -18.36 9.84
C ALA A 28 -3.23 -16.86 9.94
N ASP A 29 -2.20 -16.48 10.69
CA ASP A 29 -1.88 -15.08 11.00
C ASP A 29 -0.78 -14.47 10.12
N LYS A 30 -0.47 -15.13 8.99
CA LYS A 30 0.53 -14.61 8.05
C LYS A 30 0.00 -13.34 7.38
N LYS A 31 0.54 -12.19 7.81
CA LYS A 31 0.32 -10.90 7.16
C LYS A 31 0.95 -10.92 5.77
N VAL A 32 0.17 -10.58 4.75
CA VAL A 32 0.62 -10.43 3.37
C VAL A 32 0.83 -8.94 3.12
N CYS A 33 2.08 -8.55 2.87
CA CYS A 33 2.44 -7.19 2.52
C CYS A 33 2.31 -6.96 1.01
N ARG A 34 1.55 -5.96 0.61
CA ARG A 34 1.38 -5.57 -0.80
C ARG A 34 1.73 -4.10 -0.98
N MET A 35 2.19 -3.74 -2.17
CA MET A 35 2.39 -2.33 -2.53
C MET A 35 1.07 -1.76 -3.02
N THR A 36 0.52 -0.84 -2.25
CA THR A 36 -0.70 -0.13 -2.61
C THR A 36 -0.31 1.20 -3.22
N ALA A 37 -0.69 1.41 -4.49
CA ALA A 37 -0.52 2.70 -5.15
C ALA A 37 -1.39 3.74 -4.44
N GLN A 38 -0.77 4.81 -3.94
CA GLN A 38 -1.48 5.92 -3.32
C GLN A 38 -1.71 6.98 -4.39
N THR A 39 -2.96 7.20 -4.76
CA THR A 39 -3.33 8.23 -5.74
C THR A 39 -2.87 9.60 -5.24
N GLY A 40 -2.12 10.33 -6.06
CA GLY A 40 -1.63 11.68 -5.76
C GLY A 40 -0.31 11.77 -4.99
N SER A 41 0.39 10.66 -4.71
CA SER A 41 1.72 10.71 -4.10
C SER A 41 2.83 10.65 -5.16
N ILE A 42 3.77 11.60 -5.10
CA ILE A 42 4.99 11.62 -5.95
C ILE A 42 5.88 10.39 -5.64
N LEU A 43 5.81 9.87 -4.41
CA LEU A 43 6.65 8.78 -3.92
C LEU A 43 6.09 7.37 -4.23
N GLY A 44 5.06 7.25 -5.06
CA GLY A 44 4.76 5.99 -5.79
C GLY A 44 4.10 4.85 -5.01
N GLY A 45 3.67 5.05 -3.76
CA GLY A 45 2.83 4.10 -3.02
C GLY A 45 3.36 3.71 -1.64
N LYS A 46 2.53 2.98 -0.87
CA LYS A 46 2.85 2.55 0.49
C LYS A 46 2.71 1.03 0.65
N ARG A 47 3.55 0.41 1.50
CA ARG A 47 3.43 -1.02 1.85
C ARG A 47 2.36 -1.17 2.91
N GLU A 48 1.29 -1.85 2.57
CA GLU A 48 0.24 -2.23 3.51
C GLU A 48 0.35 -3.73 3.75
N CYS A 49 0.39 -4.12 5.02
CA CYS A 49 0.48 -5.51 5.44
C CYS A 49 -0.80 -5.89 6.16
N HIS A 50 -1.61 -6.73 5.52
CA HIS A 50 -2.90 -7.18 6.03
C HIS A 50 -2.97 -8.70 6.06
N THR A 51 -3.86 -9.24 6.89
CA THR A 51 -4.16 -10.68 6.87
C THR A 51 -4.95 -11.05 5.61
N LYS A 52 -5.06 -12.35 5.30
CA LYS A 52 -5.87 -12.81 4.15
C LYS A 52 -7.34 -12.39 4.28
N ALA A 53 -7.89 -12.44 5.50
CA ALA A 53 -9.26 -12.03 5.78
C ALA A 53 -9.47 -10.53 5.52
N GLU A 54 -8.54 -9.70 5.97
CA GLU A 54 -8.56 -8.25 5.73
C GLU A 54 -8.44 -7.92 4.24
N TRP A 55 -7.54 -8.59 3.51
CA TRP A 55 -7.44 -8.41 2.06
C TRP A 55 -8.72 -8.77 1.33
N ALA A 56 -9.41 -9.83 1.76
CA ALA A 56 -10.71 -10.20 1.19
C ALA A 56 -11.74 -9.09 1.41
N ALA A 57 -11.83 -8.56 2.63
CA ALA A 57 -12.74 -7.45 2.95
C ALA A 57 -12.42 -6.18 2.14
N ILE A 58 -11.14 -5.82 1.98
CA ILE A 58 -10.71 -4.69 1.16
C ILE A 58 -11.12 -4.89 -0.30
N SER A 59 -10.90 -6.10 -0.84
CA SER A 59 -11.25 -6.41 -2.21
C SER A 59 -12.75 -6.35 -2.49
N GLU A 60 -13.57 -6.76 -1.52
CA GLU A 60 -15.02 -6.72 -1.63
C GLU A 60 -15.53 -5.28 -1.64
N ARG A 61 -15.06 -4.45 -0.68
CA ARG A 61 -15.41 -3.02 -0.65
C ARG A 61 -15.03 -2.30 -1.95
N ALA A 62 -13.88 -2.61 -2.51
CA ALA A 62 -13.42 -2.04 -3.77
C ALA A 62 -14.31 -2.43 -4.96
N ARG A 63 -14.96 -3.60 -4.93
CA ARG A 63 -15.92 -4.01 -5.97
C ARG A 63 -17.22 -3.24 -5.85
N THR A 64 -17.78 -3.16 -4.65
CA THR A 64 -19.03 -2.42 -4.41
C THR A 64 -18.90 -0.95 -4.78
N ASP A 65 -17.78 -0.30 -4.41
CA ASP A 65 -17.53 1.10 -4.76
C ASP A 65 -17.42 1.32 -6.27
N ARG A 66 -16.80 0.38 -7.02
CA ARG A 66 -16.76 0.45 -8.49
C ARG A 66 -18.14 0.31 -9.10
N ASP A 67 -18.93 -0.67 -8.66
CA ASP A 67 -20.28 -0.89 -9.17
C ASP A 67 -21.16 0.35 -8.94
N ASN A 68 -21.11 0.93 -7.74
CA ASN A 68 -21.84 2.16 -7.43
C ASN A 68 -21.43 3.33 -8.34
N ARG A 69 -20.14 3.49 -8.63
CA ARG A 69 -19.64 4.54 -9.55
C ARG A 69 -20.07 4.29 -10.99
N ASP A 70 -20.10 3.04 -11.43
CA ASP A 70 -20.54 2.69 -12.78
C ASP A 70 -22.04 2.99 -12.95
N MET A 71 -22.86 2.72 -11.93
CA MET A 71 -24.27 3.07 -11.92
C MET A 71 -24.50 4.58 -11.93
N ASP A 72 -23.76 5.34 -11.12
CA ASP A 72 -23.78 6.81 -11.15
C ASP A 72 -23.42 7.35 -12.54
N ASN A 73 -22.31 6.86 -13.11
CA ASN A 73 -21.85 7.30 -14.42
C ASN A 73 -22.87 7.00 -15.54
N ARG A 74 -23.52 5.83 -15.50
CA ARG A 74 -24.59 5.48 -16.45
C ARG A 74 -25.81 6.40 -16.31
N SER A 75 -26.22 6.70 -15.08
CA SER A 75 -27.34 7.59 -14.84
C SER A 75 -27.08 9.01 -15.37
N ARG A 76 -25.87 9.54 -15.14
CA ARG A 76 -25.44 10.85 -15.64
C ARG A 76 -25.35 10.89 -17.17
N SER A 77 -24.86 9.81 -17.78
CA SER A 77 -24.80 9.67 -19.23
C SER A 77 -26.20 9.66 -19.86
N ALA A 78 -27.17 8.97 -19.26
CA ALA A 78 -28.55 8.93 -19.74
C ALA A 78 -29.24 10.30 -19.66
N VAL A 79 -28.98 11.08 -18.60
CA VAL A 79 -29.50 12.46 -18.47
C VAL A 79 -28.88 13.37 -19.52
N SER A 80 -27.55 13.27 -19.73
CA SER A 80 -26.83 14.08 -20.72
C SER A 80 -27.35 13.81 -22.15
N ASP A 81 -27.60 12.55 -22.48
CA ASP A 81 -28.15 12.15 -23.76
C ASP A 81 -29.57 12.69 -24.02
N LYS A 82 -30.43 12.66 -23.01
CA LYS A 82 -31.78 13.24 -23.11
C LYS A 82 -31.74 14.76 -23.29
N SER A 83 -30.76 15.44 -22.69
CA SER A 83 -30.55 16.87 -22.87
C SER A 83 -30.15 17.23 -24.31
N LEU A 84 -29.39 16.37 -25.00
CA LEU A 84 -28.94 16.62 -26.37
C LEU A 84 -30.03 16.39 -27.42
N ARG A 85 -31.00 15.50 -27.16
CA ARG A 85 -32.10 15.19 -28.11
C ARG A 85 -33.33 16.07 -27.96
N GLY A 86 -33.44 16.83 -26.88
CA GLY A 86 -34.63 17.61 -26.52
C GLY A 86 -34.58 19.10 -26.90
N GLY A 87 -33.55 19.53 -27.65
CA GLY A 87 -33.37 20.92 -28.12
C GLY A 87 -33.85 21.13 -29.55
#